data_AF-A0A928Z7P2-F1
#
_entry.id   AF-A0A928Z7P2-F1
#
_cell.length_a   1.000
_cell.length_b   1.000
_cell.length_c   1.000
_cell.angle_alpha   90.00
_cell.angle_beta   90.00
_cell.angle_gamma   90.00
#
_symmetry.space_group_name_H-M   'P 1'
#
loop_
_entity.id
_entity.type
_entity.pdbx_description
1 polymer ?
#
loop_
_entity_poly.entity_id
_entity_poly.type
_entity_poly.pdbx_seq_one_letter_code
_entity_poly.pdbx_strand_id
1 'polypeptide(L)' 'MDATVDFIDAYDVVVVGAGHAGCESALAAARLGCRTLLLTLNLDKIAWQPCNPAVGGPAKSQLVHEVDALGGEM' A
#
# COMPACT_ATOMS: atom_id res chain seq x y z
N MET A 1 -1.90 -33.41 -8.27
CA MET A 1 -1.78 -33.17 -6.82
C MET A 1 -2.01 -31.70 -6.63
N ASP A 2 -3.27 -31.35 -6.43
CA ASP A 2 -3.72 -29.99 -6.16
C ASP A 2 -3.50 -29.73 -4.67
N ALA A 3 -2.36 -29.09 -4.34
CA ALA A 3 -2.10 -28.65 -2.99
C ALA A 3 -2.80 -27.30 -2.82
N THR A 4 -4.12 -27.35 -2.58
CA THR A 4 -4.86 -26.17 -2.14
C THR A 4 -4.29 -25.74 -0.79
N VAL A 5 -3.53 -24.65 -0.80
CA VAL A 5 -3.01 -24.03 0.42
C VAL A 5 -4.21 -23.42 1.15
N ASP A 6 -4.67 -24.08 2.21
CA ASP A 6 -5.64 -23.49 3.12
C ASP A 6 -4.94 -22.45 3.99
N PHE A 7 -5.26 -21.19 3.76
CA PHE A 7 -4.80 -20.09 4.61
C PHE A 7 -5.61 -20.09 5.91
N ILE A 8 -4.93 -19.85 7.04
CA ILE A 8 -5.57 -19.79 8.37
C ILE A 8 -6.64 -18.69 8.44
N ASP A 9 -6.45 -17.62 7.68
CA ASP A 9 -7.37 -16.50 7.58
C ASP A 9 -7.72 -16.17 6.13
N ALA A 10 -8.96 -15.74 5.93
CA ALA A 10 -9.43 -15.20 4.66
C ALA A 10 -9.35 -13.67 4.67
N TYR A 11 -8.74 -13.11 3.63
CA TYR A 11 -8.63 -11.68 3.39
C TYR A 11 -9.46 -11.28 2.18
N ASP A 12 -10.09 -10.12 2.25
CA ASP A 12 -10.84 -9.55 1.12
C ASP A 12 -9.88 -8.94 0.09
N VAL A 13 -8.75 -8.39 0.57
CA VAL A 13 -7.72 -7.76 -0.26
C VAL A 13 -6.32 -8.18 0.22
N VAL A 14 -5.49 -8.63 -0.71
CA VAL A 14 -4.06 -8.90 -0.46
C VAL A 14 -3.23 -7.93 -1.30
N VAL A 15 -2.44 -7.10 -0.64
CA VAL A 15 -1.52 -6.15 -1.26
C VAL A 15 -0.10 -6.72 -1.16
N VAL A 16 0.55 -6.91 -2.31
CA VAL A 16 1.90 -7.46 -2.39
C VAL A 16 2.91 -6.35 -2.64
N GLY A 17 3.73 -6.08 -1.63
CA GLY A 17 4.77 -5.06 -1.61
C GLY A 17 4.34 -3.81 -0.83
N ALA A 18 5.15 -3.42 0.17
CA ALA A 18 4.90 -2.24 1.00
C ALA A 18 5.70 -1.01 0.55
N GLY A 19 5.74 -0.75 -0.77
CA GLY A 19 6.20 0.53 -1.31
C GLY A 19 5.14 1.63 -1.19
N HIS A 20 5.40 2.83 -1.70
CA HIS A 20 4.46 3.96 -1.65
C HIS A 20 3.05 3.59 -2.14
N ALA A 21 2.96 2.98 -3.34
CA ALA A 21 1.67 2.55 -3.90
C ALA A 21 0.99 1.43 -3.07
N GLY A 22 1.78 0.51 -2.50
CA GLY A 22 1.25 -0.57 -1.68
C GLY A 22 0.72 -0.08 -0.33
N CYS A 23 1.36 0.92 0.27
CA CYS A 23 0.88 1.55 1.50
C CYS A 23 -0.47 2.24 1.26
N GLU A 24 -0.59 3.06 0.21
CA GLU A 24 -1.86 3.70 -0.15
C GLU A 24 -2.96 2.66 -0.45
N SER A 25 -2.64 1.61 -1.21
CA SER A 25 -3.60 0.55 -1.55
C SER A 25 -4.09 -0.19 -0.31
N ALA A 26 -3.18 -0.53 0.61
CA ALA A 26 -3.53 -1.25 1.84
C ALA A 26 -4.33 -0.38 2.81
N LEU A 27 -3.95 0.88 2.97
CA LEU A 27 -4.65 1.85 3.80
C LEU A 27 -6.06 2.11 3.27
N ALA A 28 -6.21 2.34 1.97
CA ALA A 28 -7.50 2.55 1.34
C ALA A 28 -8.44 1.35 1.54
N ALA A 29 -7.97 0.14 1.23
CA ALA A 29 -8.78 -1.08 1.40
C ALA A 29 -9.17 -1.31 2.87
N ALA A 30 -8.22 -1.16 3.81
CA ALA A 30 -8.50 -1.33 5.23
C ALA A 30 -9.50 -0.27 5.75
N ARG A 31 -9.39 1.00 5.33
CA ARG A 31 -10.31 2.08 5.72
C ARG A 31 -11.72 1.91 5.16
N LEU A 32 -11.86 1.22 4.03
CA LEU A 32 -13.16 0.83 3.48
C LEU A 32 -13.79 -0.38 4.20
N GLY A 33 -13.11 -0.94 5.21
CA GLY A 33 -13.62 -2.06 6.01
C GLY A 33 -13.25 -3.44 5.49
N CYS A 34 -12.41 -3.54 4.44
CA CYS A 34 -11.93 -4.81 3.93
C CYS A 34 -10.88 -5.42 4.88
N ARG A 35 -10.97 -6.72 5.16
CA ARG A 35 -9.87 -7.46 5.79
C ARG A 35 -8.69 -7.49 4.84
N THR A 36 -7.70 -6.66 5.12
CA THR A 36 -6.59 -6.37 4.20
C THR A 36 -5.28 -6.93 4.74
N LEU A 37 -4.59 -7.70 3.91
CA LEU A 37 -3.24 -8.20 4.19
C LEU A 37 -2.22 -7.42 3.36
N LEU A 38 -1.27 -6.75 4.00
CA LEU A 38 -0.10 -6.17 3.33
C LEU A 38 1.11 -7.09 3.52
N LEU A 39 1.62 -7.62 2.42
CA LEU A 39 2.82 -8.45 2.39
C LEU A 39 4.03 -7.61 1.98
N THR A 40 5.15 -7.78 2.68
CA THR A 40 6.43 -7.19 2.29
C THR A 40 7.58 -8.12 2.63
N LEU A 41 8.64 -8.06 1.85
CA LEU A 41 9.86 -8.86 2.07
C LEU A 41 10.68 -8.34 3.25
N ASN A 42 10.56 -7.06 3.58
CA ASN A 42 11.31 -6.44 4.67
C ASN A 42 10.47 -5.32 5.30
N LEU A 43 10.19 -5.44 6.60
CA LEU A 43 9.43 -4.47 7.38
C LEU A 43 10.20 -3.16 7.61
N ASP A 44 11.54 -3.20 7.62
CA ASP A 44 12.39 -2.01 7.77
C ASP A 44 12.38 -1.13 6.51
N LYS A 45 11.82 -1.62 5.40
CA LYS A 45 11.79 -0.92 4.10
C LYS A 45 10.39 -0.50 3.64
N ILE A 46 9.42 -0.47 4.56
CA ILE A 46 8.08 0.04 4.26
C ILE A 46 8.18 1.51 3.85
N ALA A 47 7.54 1.87 2.73
CA ALA A 47 7.53 3.22 2.16
C ALA A 47 8.92 3.87 1.98
N TRP A 48 9.97 3.06 1.79
CA TRP A 48 11.32 3.57 1.56
C TRP A 48 11.37 4.45 0.30
N GLN A 49 12.08 5.58 0.35
CA GLN A 49 12.33 6.49 -0.79
C GLN A 49 13.73 6.26 -1.41
N PRO A 50 13.89 5.37 -2.41
CA PRO A 50 15.22 4.94 -2.86
C PRO A 50 15.89 5.89 -3.85
N CYS A 51 15.13 6.77 -4.51
CA CYS A 51 15.66 7.68 -5.52
C CYS A 51 16.17 8.99 -4.91
N ASN A 52 15.29 9.72 -4.23
CA ASN A 52 15.59 11.05 -3.67
C ASN A 52 14.67 11.34 -2.48
N PRO A 53 15.14 12.09 -1.46
CA PRO A 53 14.37 12.38 -0.25
C PRO A 53 13.45 13.60 -0.46
N ALA A 54 12.58 13.54 -1.47
CA ALA A 54 11.63 14.62 -1.75
C ALA A 54 10.28 14.08 -2.24
N VAL A 55 9.21 14.71 -1.76
CA VAL A 55 7.82 14.44 -2.16
C VAL A 55 7.27 15.69 -2.89
N GLY A 56 6.55 15.47 -3.99
CA GLY A 56 5.98 16.56 -4.78
C GLY A 56 6.94 17.17 -5.82
N GLY A 57 6.69 18.44 -6.17
CA GLY A 57 7.30 19.15 -7.29
C GLY A 57 6.33 19.35 -8.46
N PRO A 58 6.80 19.88 -9.61
CA PRO A 58 5.95 20.08 -10.78
C PRO A 58 5.21 18.79 -11.16
N ALA A 59 3.90 18.89 -11.36
CA ALA A 59 2.95 17.79 -11.55
C ALA A 59 2.79 16.81 -10.36
N LYS A 60 3.86 16.48 -9.64
CA LYS A 60 3.80 15.53 -8.51
C LYS A 60 3.04 16.09 -7.31
N SER A 61 3.17 17.37 -6.98
CA SER A 61 2.43 17.98 -5.88
C SER A 61 0.92 17.92 -6.12
N GLN A 62 0.48 18.06 -7.36
CA GLN A 62 -0.93 17.89 -7.72
C GLN A 62 -1.41 16.48 -7.38
N LEU A 63 -0.65 15.45 -7.75
CA LEU A 63 -0.98 14.06 -7.40
C LEU A 63 -1.03 13.84 -5.88
N VAL A 64 -0.09 14.43 -5.13
CA VAL A 64 -0.10 14.35 -3.65
C VAL A 64 -1.36 14.98 -3.08
N HIS A 65 -1.75 16.17 -3.57
CA HIS A 65 -2.99 16.83 -3.14
C HIS A 65 -4.25 16.07 -3.57
N GLU A 66 -4.23 15.39 -4.71
CA GLU A 66 -5.33 14.52 -5.13
C GLU A 66 -5.43 13.27 -4.23
N VAL A 67 -4.30 12.68 -3.84
CA VAL A 67 -4.26 11.56 -2.87
C VAL A 67 -4.79 12.00 -1.51
N ASP A 68 -4.34 13.15 -0.99
CA ASP A 68 -4.84 13.75 0.26
C ASP A 68 -6.36 14.01 0.19
N ALA A 69 -6.85 14.60 -0.92
CA ALA A 69 -8.28 14.84 -1.13
C ALA A 69 -9.12 13.55 -1.14
N LEU A 70 -8.53 12.42 -1.53
CA LEU A 70 -9.15 11.10 -1.48
C LEU A 70 -8.99 10.40 -0.11
N GLY A 71 -8.27 11.00 0.83
CA GLY A 71 -8.00 10.46 2.16
C GLY A 71 -6.87 9.43 2.21
N GLY A 72 -5.90 9.53 1.29
CA GLY A 72 -4.63 8.80 1.35
C GLY A 72 -3.61 9.46 2.29
N GLU A 73 -2.41 8.89 2.39
CA GLU A 73 -1.39 9.27 3.41
C GLU A 73 -0.05 9.72 2.81
N MET A 74 -0.02 10.04 1.51
CA MET A 74 1.20 10.40 0.77
C MET A 74 1.80 11.75 1.16
#